data_AF-A0A1V6H719-F1
#
_entry.id   AF-A0A1V6H719-F1
#
_cell.length_a   1.000
_cell.length_b   1.000
_cell.length_c   1.000
_cell.angle_alpha   90.00
_cell.angle_beta   90.00
_cell.angle_gamma   90.00
#
_symmetry.space_group_name_H-M   'P 1'
#
loop_
_entity.id
_entity.type
_entity.pdbx_description
1 polymer ?
#
loop_
_entity_poly.entity_id
_entity_poly.type
_entity_poly.pdbx_seq_one_letter_code
_entity_poly.pdbx_strand_id
1 'polypeptide(L)'
;MLASLFAELERTGLLAETTVILFSDHGEEFFEHGRLSHTQTYHELLHVPLLLLHPAQREPLRIRSLVEGIDIAPTLLDLAGLPAPPMSGRSLVPLLRAPGAAGSDRAFAEGVSRAGGVSRVRYRASGHELLQLIHTRPEADRDGAWITRRLVFDTSGKQLAFDAVGFPGERSLAVTIDGRDAPALWLGGGWQRLSLDLGGPGPHRVALEADSCRSPHELGLGDDPRCFSFKIAGFSPERWELFDLAADPHGRHDLSRRRSTDTRALRNELRAIVHTPRAAGSPGEFPDEQIQALRALGYLR
;
A
#
# COMPACT_ATOMS: atom_id res chain seq x y z
N MET A 1 -17.54 2.04 -22.86
CA MET A 1 -17.13 3.42 -22.54
C MET A 1 -15.80 3.79 -23.20
N LEU A 2 -14.67 3.16 -22.88
CA LEU A 2 -13.37 3.48 -23.52
C LEU A 2 -13.40 3.35 -25.05
N ALA A 3 -13.92 2.25 -25.59
CA ALA A 3 -14.05 2.07 -27.04
C ALA A 3 -14.84 3.20 -27.71
N SER A 4 -15.93 3.67 -27.08
CA SER A 4 -16.74 4.78 -27.58
C SER A 4 -15.98 6.12 -27.55
N LEU A 5 -15.19 6.37 -26.51
CA LEU A 5 -14.33 7.55 -26.41
C LEU A 5 -13.29 7.57 -27.55
N PHE A 6 -12.56 6.47 -27.74
CA PHE A 6 -11.55 6.39 -28.80
C PHE A 6 -12.16 6.49 -30.19
N ALA A 7 -13.30 5.83 -30.44
CA ALA A 7 -14.02 5.97 -31.70
C ALA A 7 -14.43 7.42 -32.00
N GLU A 8 -14.82 8.20 -30.98
CA GLU A 8 -15.18 9.60 -31.15
C GLU A 8 -13.95 10.50 -31.39
N LEU A 9 -12.84 10.25 -30.68
CA LEU A 9 -11.56 10.94 -30.92
C LEU A 9 -11.03 10.66 -32.33
N GLU A 10 -11.18 9.43 -32.84
CA GLU A 10 -10.86 9.08 -34.22
C GLU A 10 -11.79 9.77 -35.21
N ARG A 11 -13.11 9.69 -34.99
CA ARG A 11 -14.13 10.28 -35.88
C ARG A 11 -13.97 11.80 -36.03
N THR A 12 -13.54 12.48 -34.97
CA THR A 12 -13.29 13.93 -34.96
C THR A 12 -11.89 14.32 -35.42
N GLY A 13 -11.01 13.35 -35.68
CA GLY A 13 -9.61 13.59 -36.05
C GLY A 13 -8.72 14.04 -34.88
N LEU A 14 -9.27 14.21 -33.68
CA LEU A 14 -8.54 14.71 -32.51
C LEU A 14 -7.52 13.72 -31.98
N LEU A 15 -7.70 12.41 -32.20
CA LEU A 15 -6.76 11.39 -31.70
C LEU A 15 -5.33 11.62 -32.21
N ALA A 16 -5.16 12.14 -33.42
CA ALA A 16 -3.85 12.40 -34.03
C ALA A 16 -3.07 13.56 -33.37
N GLU A 17 -3.73 14.36 -32.53
CA GLU A 17 -3.14 15.52 -31.83
C GLU A 17 -3.29 15.41 -30.31
N THR A 18 -3.85 14.31 -29.81
CA THR A 18 -4.17 14.13 -28.39
C THR A 18 -3.24 13.12 -27.73
N THR A 19 -2.64 13.52 -26.60
CA THR A 19 -2.04 12.55 -25.67
C THR A 19 -3.11 12.02 -24.73
N VAL A 20 -3.22 10.70 -24.61
CA VAL A 20 -4.14 10.04 -23.68
C VAL A 20 -3.32 9.30 -22.62
N ILE A 21 -3.56 9.61 -21.35
CA ILE A 21 -3.01 8.86 -20.22
C ILE A 21 -4.17 8.16 -19.52
N LEU A 22 -4.13 6.83 -19.48
CA LEU A 22 -5.06 6.00 -18.75
C LEU A 22 -4.34 5.36 -17.57
N PHE A 23 -4.80 5.64 -16.36
CA PHE A 23 -4.24 5.08 -15.14
C PHE A 23 -5.32 4.87 -14.08
N SER A 24 -4.94 4.23 -12.99
CA SER A 24 -5.77 4.07 -11.80
C SER A 24 -5.06 4.73 -10.61
N ASP A 25 -5.83 5.31 -9.69
CA ASP A 25 -5.33 5.96 -8.48
C ASP A 25 -4.81 4.96 -7.45
N HIS A 26 -5.50 3.82 -7.32
CA HIS A 26 -5.09 2.67 -6.52
C HIS A 26 -5.74 1.37 -7.04
N GLY A 27 -5.14 0.24 -6.69
CA GLY A 27 -5.75 -1.07 -6.89
C GLY A 27 -6.79 -1.43 -5.85
N GLU A 28 -7.14 -2.70 -5.75
CA GLU A 28 -8.09 -3.22 -4.77
C GLU A 28 -7.58 -4.55 -4.23
N GLU A 29 -7.77 -4.77 -2.94
CA GLU A 29 -7.44 -6.05 -2.32
C GLU A 29 -8.65 -6.98 -2.47
N PHE A 30 -8.41 -8.23 -2.87
CA PHE A 30 -9.38 -9.30 -2.98
C PHE A 30 -9.04 -10.45 -2.01
N PHE A 31 -8.81 -10.10 -0.75
CA PHE A 31 -8.43 -10.98 0.35
C PHE A 31 -7.01 -11.57 0.30
N GLU A 32 -6.10 -11.03 -0.51
CA GLU A 32 -4.67 -11.43 -0.50
C GLU A 32 -4.04 -11.28 0.89
N HIS A 33 -4.42 -10.25 1.65
CA HIS A 33 -3.99 -9.97 3.02
C HIS A 33 -5.17 -9.90 4.02
N GLY A 34 -6.27 -10.57 3.68
CA GLY A 34 -7.42 -10.77 4.55
C GLY A 34 -8.42 -9.62 4.59
N ARG A 35 -8.36 -8.65 3.66
CA ARG A 35 -9.37 -7.60 3.50
C ARG A 35 -9.89 -7.51 2.07
N LEU A 36 -11.07 -6.90 1.95
CA LEU A 36 -11.62 -6.41 0.69
C LEU A 36 -11.63 -4.88 0.79
N SER A 37 -10.46 -4.25 0.65
CA SER A 37 -10.32 -2.79 0.76
C SER A 37 -9.03 -2.24 0.13
N HIS A 38 -9.03 -0.94 -0.17
CA HIS A 38 -7.89 -0.22 -0.76
C HIS A 38 -7.20 0.73 0.23
N THR A 39 -7.18 0.35 1.51
CA THR A 39 -6.67 1.20 2.60
C THR A 39 -5.28 0.79 3.08
N GLN A 40 -4.72 -0.28 2.52
CA GLN A 40 -3.37 -0.75 2.81
C GLN A 40 -2.41 -0.30 1.71
N THR A 41 -1.16 -0.73 1.80
CA THR A 41 -0.11 -0.33 0.85
C THR A 41 0.66 -1.54 0.31
N TYR A 42 -0.02 -2.70 0.24
CA TYR A 42 0.50 -3.90 -0.40
C TYR A 42 0.58 -3.70 -1.92
N HIS A 43 1.26 -4.62 -2.61
CA HIS A 43 1.64 -4.43 -4.01
C HIS A 43 0.42 -4.29 -4.94
N GLU A 44 -0.60 -5.11 -4.75
CA GLU A 44 -1.86 -5.12 -5.50
C GLU A 44 -2.64 -3.80 -5.41
N LEU A 45 -2.42 -3.02 -4.35
CA LEU A 45 -3.02 -1.69 -4.17
C LEU A 45 -2.22 -0.57 -4.83
N LEU A 46 -0.90 -0.77 -5.00
CA LEU A 46 0.02 0.27 -5.48
C LEU A 46 0.44 0.06 -6.94
N HIS A 47 0.40 -1.16 -7.44
CA HIS A 47 0.79 -1.50 -8.80
C HIS A 47 -0.43 -1.43 -9.72
N VAL A 48 -0.68 -0.20 -10.15
CA VAL A 48 -1.81 0.16 -11.00
C VAL A 48 -1.41 0.20 -12.49
N PRO A 49 -2.36 0.02 -13.40
CA PRO A 49 -2.11 0.27 -14.82
C PRO A 49 -1.71 1.74 -15.05
N LEU A 50 -0.73 1.95 -15.94
CA LEU A 50 -0.41 3.25 -16.52
C LEU A 50 -0.12 3.05 -18.01
N LEU A 51 -1.01 3.56 -18.85
CA LEU A 51 -0.93 3.51 -20.30
C LEU A 51 -0.84 4.95 -20.82
N LEU A 52 0.17 5.23 -21.63
CA LEU A 52 0.37 6.53 -22.27
C LEU A 52 0.35 6.33 -23.79
N LEU A 53 -0.66 6.92 -24.43
CA LEU A 53 -0.79 6.99 -25.87
C LEU A 53 -0.41 8.42 -26.28
N HIS A 54 0.59 8.54 -27.15
CA HIS A 54 1.07 9.82 -27.64
C HIS A 54 1.20 9.77 -29.16
N PRO A 55 0.74 10.78 -29.93
CA PRO A 55 0.74 10.71 -31.39
C PRO A 55 2.13 10.53 -32.03
N ALA A 56 3.19 11.02 -31.38
CA ALA A 56 4.55 10.82 -31.88
C ALA A 56 5.12 9.43 -31.58
N GLN A 57 4.48 8.64 -30.71
CA GLN A 57 4.90 7.29 -30.35
C GLN A 57 4.26 6.26 -31.31
N ARG A 58 5.01 5.84 -32.33
CA ARG A 58 4.49 4.95 -33.38
C ARG A 58 4.52 3.47 -33.01
N GLU A 59 5.52 3.07 -32.23
CA GLU A 59 5.72 1.66 -31.84
C GLU A 59 5.36 1.44 -30.37
N PRO A 60 4.70 0.32 -30.02
CA PRO A 60 4.45 -0.03 -28.63
C PRO A 60 5.75 -0.16 -27.84
N LEU A 61 5.82 0.50 -26.69
CA LEU A 61 6.93 0.40 -25.76
C LEU A 61 6.45 -0.12 -24.41
N ARG A 62 7.21 -1.03 -23.82
CA ARG A 62 6.99 -1.47 -22.43
C ARG A 62 8.15 -1.01 -21.55
N ILE A 63 7.85 -0.07 -20.66
CA ILE A 63 8.80 0.40 -19.65
C ILE A 63 8.73 -0.53 -18.44
N ARG A 64 9.88 -1.06 -18.00
CA ARG A 64 10.00 -1.94 -16.82
C ARG A 64 10.58 -1.25 -15.59
N SER A 65 11.16 -0.06 -15.76
CA SER A 65 11.66 0.77 -14.66
C SER A 65 10.51 1.16 -13.73
N LEU A 66 10.82 1.38 -12.46
CA LEU A 66 9.83 1.88 -11.51
C LEU A 66 9.43 3.31 -11.86
N VAL A 67 8.13 3.58 -11.80
CA VAL A 67 7.50 4.89 -12.02
C VAL A 67 6.46 5.12 -10.93
N GLU A 68 6.14 6.38 -10.66
CA GLU A 68 5.20 6.78 -9.61
C GLU A 68 4.07 7.63 -10.20
N GLY A 69 2.88 7.62 -9.59
CA GLY A 69 1.76 8.46 -10.06
C GLY A 69 2.10 9.96 -10.10
N ILE A 70 3.01 10.41 -9.23
CA ILE A 70 3.51 11.79 -9.20
C ILE A 70 4.34 12.17 -10.44
N ASP A 71 4.79 11.20 -11.24
CA ASP A 71 5.52 11.41 -12.49
C ASP A 71 4.60 11.86 -13.64
N ILE A 72 3.28 11.64 -13.53
CA ILE A 72 2.31 11.99 -14.59
C ILE A 72 2.28 13.49 -14.85
N ALA A 73 2.20 14.30 -13.79
CA ALA A 73 2.10 15.76 -13.92
C ALA A 73 3.33 16.41 -14.61
N PRO A 74 4.59 16.14 -14.20
CA PRO A 74 5.75 16.65 -14.93
C PRO A 74 5.88 16.06 -16.35
N THR A 75 5.39 14.84 -16.59
CA THR A 75 5.35 14.26 -17.95
C THR A 75 4.41 15.04 -18.87
N LEU A 76 3.22 15.44 -18.38
CA LEU A 76 2.28 16.24 -19.15
C LEU A 76 2.85 17.62 -19.50
N LEU A 77 3.54 18.27 -18.55
CA LEU A 77 4.18 19.57 -18.79
C LEU A 77 5.30 19.46 -19.85
N ASP A 78 6.14 18.42 -19.76
CA ASP A 78 7.21 18.15 -20.73
C ASP A 78 6.64 17.86 -22.13
N LEU A 79 5.62 17.01 -22.24
CA LEU A 79 4.94 16.73 -23.51
C LEU A 79 4.28 17.97 -24.13
N ALA A 80 3.78 18.90 -23.29
CA ALA A 80 3.22 20.17 -23.74
C ALA A 80 4.28 21.24 -24.05
N GLY A 81 5.58 20.97 -23.83
CA GLY A 81 6.66 21.95 -23.98
C GLY A 81 6.59 23.09 -22.95
N LEU A 82 5.94 22.86 -21.82
CA LEU A 82 5.76 23.84 -20.75
C LEU A 82 6.82 23.65 -19.64
N PRO A 83 7.29 24.73 -19.01
CA PRO A 83 8.21 24.63 -17.89
C PRO A 83 7.54 23.95 -16.69
N ALA A 84 8.20 22.96 -16.10
CA ALA A 84 7.77 22.35 -14.85
C ALA A 84 8.28 23.15 -13.64
N PRO A 85 7.42 23.52 -12.66
CA PRO A 85 7.89 24.04 -11.39
C PRO A 85 8.64 22.96 -10.61
N PRO A 86 9.27 23.29 -9.44
CA PRO A 86 9.81 22.28 -8.56
C PRO A 86 8.73 21.27 -8.13
N MET A 87 8.90 20.02 -8.56
CA MET A 87 7.99 18.90 -8.34
C MET A 87 8.75 17.69 -7.80
N SER A 88 8.06 16.81 -7.06
CA SER A 88 8.67 15.59 -6.53
C SER A 88 8.80 14.49 -7.58
N GLY A 89 7.88 14.44 -8.54
CA GLY A 89 7.94 13.50 -9.66
C GLY A 89 8.90 13.95 -10.75
N ARG A 90 9.18 13.06 -11.70
CA ARG A 90 10.05 13.30 -12.86
C ARG A 90 9.29 13.00 -14.14
N SER A 91 9.61 13.72 -15.21
CA SER A 91 9.04 13.43 -16.52
C SER A 91 9.45 12.04 -17.00
N LEU A 92 8.49 11.29 -17.56
CA LEU A 92 8.68 9.99 -18.18
C LEU A 92 9.06 10.09 -19.67
N VAL A 93 9.04 11.30 -20.27
CA VAL A 93 9.40 11.52 -21.69
C VAL A 93 10.78 10.96 -22.06
N PRO A 94 11.84 11.04 -21.21
CA PRO A 94 13.11 10.40 -21.52
C PRO A 94 13.00 8.88 -21.73
N LEU A 95 12.11 8.21 -20.99
CA LEU A 95 11.87 6.77 -21.14
C LEU A 95 11.09 6.43 -22.41
N LEU A 96 10.25 7.35 -22.89
CA LEU A 96 9.51 7.21 -24.15
C LEU A 96 10.44 7.36 -25.36
N ARG A 97 11.37 8.34 -25.32
CA ARG A 97 12.24 8.69 -26.45
C ARG A 97 13.42 7.74 -26.64
N ALA A 98 13.91 7.12 -25.58
CA ALA A 98 15.07 6.25 -25.62
C ALA A 98 14.72 4.87 -25.01
N PRO A 99 14.19 3.94 -25.83
CA PRO A 99 13.98 2.57 -25.39
C PRO A 99 15.27 1.98 -24.80
N GLY A 100 15.23 1.57 -23.53
CA GLY A 100 16.40 1.06 -22.81
C GLY A 100 17.13 2.10 -21.94
N ALA A 101 16.68 3.36 -21.93
CA ALA A 101 17.14 4.32 -20.94
C ALA A 101 16.90 3.80 -19.52
N ALA A 102 17.91 3.97 -18.65
CA ALA A 102 17.77 3.62 -17.25
C ALA A 102 16.74 4.55 -16.58
N GLY A 103 15.64 3.97 -16.12
CA GLY A 103 14.66 4.68 -15.29
C GLY A 103 14.98 4.55 -13.81
N SER A 104 13.99 4.86 -12.96
CA SER A 104 14.15 4.67 -11.52
C SER A 104 14.31 3.19 -11.17
N ASP A 105 15.24 2.91 -10.27
CA ASP A 105 15.33 1.63 -9.56
C ASP A 105 14.54 1.67 -8.24
N ARG A 106 13.87 2.79 -7.93
CA ARG A 106 13.22 3.06 -6.64
C ARG A 106 11.85 3.70 -6.81
N ALA A 107 10.92 3.37 -5.93
CA ALA A 107 9.64 4.06 -5.77
C ALA A 107 9.23 4.12 -4.30
N PHE A 108 8.30 5.00 -3.96
CA PHE A 108 7.80 5.26 -2.63
C PHE A 108 6.28 5.44 -2.67
N ALA A 109 5.62 4.97 -1.61
CA ALA A 109 4.22 5.26 -1.36
C ALA A 109 3.99 5.49 0.13
N GLU A 110 2.98 6.28 0.46
CA GLU A 110 2.52 6.48 1.83
C GLU A 110 1.00 6.55 1.86
N GLY A 111 0.42 5.89 2.86
CA GLY A 111 -1.01 5.93 3.12
C GLY A 111 -1.26 6.18 4.59
N VAL A 112 -2.29 6.97 4.89
CA VAL A 112 -2.79 7.14 6.24
C VAL A 112 -4.18 6.51 6.31
N SER A 113 -4.36 5.56 7.21
CA SER A 113 -5.67 4.96 7.46
C SER A 113 -6.59 5.99 8.13
N ARG A 114 -7.91 5.83 7.94
CA ARG A 114 -8.92 6.73 8.57
C ARG A 114 -8.83 6.77 10.09
N ALA A 115 -8.32 5.70 10.71
CA ALA A 115 -8.01 5.63 12.12
C ALA A 115 -6.50 5.87 12.33
N GLY A 116 -5.96 6.97 11.80
CA GLY A 116 -4.64 7.55 12.12
C GLY A 116 -3.36 6.73 11.86
N GLY A 117 -3.47 5.44 11.52
CA GLY A 117 -2.31 4.59 11.24
C GLY A 117 -1.61 5.00 9.95
N VAL A 118 -0.28 4.96 9.92
CA VAL A 118 0.54 5.30 8.76
C VAL A 118 1.15 4.03 8.18
N SER A 119 1.07 3.87 6.87
CA SER A 119 1.80 2.85 6.12
C SER A 119 2.72 3.52 5.10
N ARG A 120 4.01 3.22 5.15
CA ARG A 120 5.02 3.75 4.23
C ARG A 120 5.69 2.60 3.50
N VAL A 121 5.93 2.77 2.21
CA VAL A 121 6.48 1.71 1.35
C VAL A 121 7.70 2.22 0.62
N ARG A 122 8.72 1.36 0.53
CA ARG A 122 9.89 1.55 -0.32
C ARG A 122 10.02 0.39 -1.28
N TYR A 123 10.06 0.69 -2.57
CA TYR A 123 10.45 -0.27 -3.60
C TYR A 123 11.91 -0.10 -3.99
N ARG A 124 12.56 -1.22 -4.33
CA ARG A 124 13.86 -1.27 -4.99
C ARG A 124 13.89 -2.39 -6.03
N ALA A 125 14.17 -2.04 -7.28
CA ALA A 125 14.39 -2.97 -8.37
C ALA A 125 15.89 -3.12 -8.65
N SER A 126 16.38 -4.36 -8.79
CA SER A 126 17.77 -4.60 -9.18
C SER A 126 17.91 -5.93 -9.91
N GLY A 127 18.34 -5.89 -11.17
CA GLY A 127 18.41 -7.09 -12.00
C GLY A 127 17.05 -7.76 -12.14
N HIS A 128 16.88 -8.94 -11.55
CA HIS A 128 15.63 -9.69 -11.52
C HIS A 128 14.84 -9.53 -10.22
N GLU A 129 15.36 -8.82 -9.22
CA GLU A 129 14.68 -8.63 -7.94
C GLU A 129 13.77 -7.40 -7.96
N LEU A 130 12.62 -7.53 -7.30
CA LEU A 130 11.73 -6.41 -6.98
C LEU A 130 11.38 -6.45 -5.50
N LEU A 131 12.12 -5.70 -4.70
CA LEU A 131 11.91 -5.66 -3.26
C LEU A 131 10.88 -4.59 -2.90
N GLN A 132 9.95 -4.94 -2.01
CA GLN A 132 9.00 -4.04 -1.39
C GLN A 132 9.16 -4.13 0.12
N LEU A 133 9.65 -3.05 0.74
CA LEU A 133 9.64 -2.89 2.19
C LEU A 133 8.40 -2.09 2.59
N ILE A 134 7.54 -2.68 3.41
CA ILE A 134 6.37 -2.03 3.99
C ILE A 134 6.64 -1.77 5.47
N HIS A 135 6.37 -0.54 5.89
CA HIS A 135 6.35 -0.13 7.27
C HIS A 135 4.92 0.26 7.63
N THR A 136 4.28 -0.53 8.48
CA THR A 136 2.94 -0.23 8.97
C THR A 136 2.99 0.13 10.44
N ARG A 137 2.49 1.31 10.79
CA ARG A 137 2.27 1.76 12.15
C ARG A 137 0.78 2.04 12.30
N PRO A 138 -0.04 1.09 12.80
CA PRO A 138 -1.43 1.38 13.08
C PRO A 138 -1.51 2.45 14.18
N GLU A 139 -2.56 3.27 14.19
CA GLU A 139 -2.88 4.07 15.36
C GLU A 139 -3.16 3.06 16.47
N ALA A 140 -2.29 3.03 17.48
CA ALA A 140 -2.64 2.35 18.71
C ALA A 140 -3.73 3.20 19.34
N ASP A 141 -4.92 2.65 19.54
CA ASP A 141 -5.85 3.23 20.49
C ASP A 141 -5.11 3.35 21.83
N ARG A 142 -5.53 4.30 22.69
CA ARG A 142 -4.98 4.43 24.06
C ARG A 142 -5.01 3.10 24.85
N ASP A 143 -5.82 2.18 24.37
CA ASP A 143 -6.12 0.87 24.90
C ASP A 143 -5.31 -0.28 24.24
N GLY A 144 -4.70 -0.10 23.07
CA GLY A 144 -3.93 -1.15 22.37
C GLY A 144 -4.19 -1.16 20.85
N ALA A 145 -3.63 -2.15 20.15
CA ALA A 145 -3.87 -2.36 18.72
C ALA A 145 -4.97 -3.41 18.50
N TRP A 146 -5.91 -3.13 17.59
CA TRP A 146 -7.03 -4.02 17.23
C TRP A 146 -6.76 -4.78 15.95
N ILE A 147 -6.91 -6.11 16.00
CA ILE A 147 -6.74 -7.01 14.85
C ILE A 147 -7.83 -8.09 14.87
N THR A 148 -8.27 -8.51 13.68
CA THR A 148 -9.59 -9.14 13.50
C THR A 148 -9.57 -10.58 12.96
N ARG A 149 -8.51 -10.97 12.24
CA ARG A 149 -8.41 -12.27 11.54
C ARG A 149 -7.03 -12.93 11.58
N ARG A 150 -5.99 -12.11 11.49
CA ARG A 150 -4.61 -12.55 11.65
C ARG A 150 -3.75 -11.44 12.20
N LEU A 151 -2.96 -11.75 13.22
CA LEU A 151 -1.97 -10.86 13.80
C LEU A 151 -0.60 -11.50 13.68
N VAL A 152 0.34 -10.82 13.00
CA VAL A 152 1.76 -11.19 12.99
C VAL A 152 2.59 -10.02 13.51
N PHE A 153 3.47 -10.25 14.48
CA PHE A 153 4.30 -9.19 15.07
C PHE A 153 5.56 -9.74 15.75
N ASP A 154 6.54 -8.86 15.95
CA ASP A 154 7.82 -9.19 16.59
C ASP A 154 7.86 -8.62 18.01
N THR A 155 8.21 -9.39 19.05
CA THR A 155 8.34 -8.91 20.45
C THR A 155 9.60 -9.45 21.09
N SER A 156 10.19 -8.74 22.06
CA SER A 156 11.36 -9.22 22.83
C SER A 156 11.02 -9.78 24.22
N GLY A 157 9.72 -9.80 24.56
CA GLY A 157 9.24 -10.33 25.83
C GLY A 157 9.31 -11.85 25.89
N LYS A 158 9.52 -12.41 27.09
CA LYS A 158 9.39 -13.86 27.33
C LYS A 158 7.93 -14.31 27.44
N GLN A 159 7.05 -13.39 27.78
CA GLN A 159 5.61 -13.62 27.84
C GLN A 159 4.88 -12.50 27.12
N LEU A 160 3.73 -12.85 26.57
CA LEU A 160 2.82 -11.93 25.92
C LEU A 160 1.44 -12.08 26.56
N ALA A 161 0.96 -11.01 27.18
CA ALA A 161 -0.40 -10.95 27.70
C ALA A 161 -1.28 -10.06 26.82
N PHE A 162 -2.49 -10.53 26.51
CA PHE A 162 -3.45 -9.81 25.69
C PHE A 162 -4.89 -10.19 26.04
N ASP A 163 -5.83 -9.32 25.72
CA ASP A 163 -7.26 -9.64 25.84
C ASP A 163 -7.79 -10.04 24.46
N ALA A 164 -8.65 -11.06 24.41
CA ALA A 164 -9.22 -11.58 23.18
C ALA A 164 -10.69 -11.97 23.34
N VAL A 165 -11.44 -11.98 22.24
CA VAL A 165 -12.82 -12.45 22.18
C VAL A 165 -13.11 -13.10 20.83
N GLY A 166 -13.80 -14.24 20.82
CA GLY A 166 -14.33 -14.89 19.63
C GLY A 166 -15.77 -14.46 19.36
N PHE A 167 -16.13 -14.27 18.08
CA PHE A 167 -17.50 -13.97 17.67
C PHE A 167 -17.99 -14.97 16.60
N PRO A 168 -19.32 -15.21 16.51
CA PRO A 168 -20.35 -15.13 17.57
C PRO A 168 -20.36 -16.35 18.53
N GLY A 169 -19.27 -17.10 18.66
CA GLY A 169 -19.22 -18.28 19.55
C GLY A 169 -17.79 -18.74 19.79
N GLU A 170 -17.62 -19.92 20.39
CA GLU A 170 -16.29 -20.44 20.70
C GLU A 170 -15.48 -20.72 19.42
N ARG A 171 -14.18 -20.41 19.45
CA ARG A 171 -13.25 -20.56 18.31
C ARG A 171 -11.88 -21.01 18.78
N SER A 172 -11.25 -21.88 17.99
CA SER A 172 -9.82 -22.17 18.09
C SER A 172 -9.00 -21.11 17.34
N LEU A 173 -7.88 -20.71 17.92
CA LEU A 173 -6.91 -19.80 17.35
C LEU A 173 -5.60 -20.55 17.11
N ALA A 174 -5.12 -20.55 15.88
CA ALA A 174 -3.79 -21.05 15.54
C ALA A 174 -2.73 -20.08 16.06
N VAL A 175 -1.70 -20.61 16.71
CA VAL A 175 -0.59 -19.84 17.26
C VAL A 175 0.70 -20.38 16.69
N THR A 176 1.52 -19.50 16.11
CA THR A 176 2.87 -19.83 15.66
C THR A 176 3.87 -18.90 16.34
N ILE A 177 4.93 -19.46 16.92
CA ILE A 177 6.02 -18.72 17.55
C ILE A 177 7.31 -19.05 16.79
N ASP A 178 7.94 -18.03 16.21
CA ASP A 178 9.14 -18.14 15.38
C ASP A 178 9.03 -19.19 14.26
N GLY A 179 7.83 -19.27 13.65
CA GLY A 179 7.54 -20.19 12.56
C GLY A 179 7.26 -21.63 13.01
N ARG A 180 7.15 -21.91 14.32
CA ARG A 180 6.77 -23.21 14.87
C ARG A 180 5.40 -23.14 15.51
N ASP A 181 4.60 -24.17 15.29
CA ASP A 181 3.27 -24.25 15.91
C ASP A 181 3.40 -24.33 17.43
N ALA A 182 2.54 -23.57 18.10
CA ALA A 182 2.33 -23.60 19.53
C ALA A 182 0.92 -24.14 19.83
N PRO A 183 0.62 -24.54 21.08
CA PRO A 183 -0.72 -24.97 21.45
C PRO A 183 -1.77 -23.91 21.06
N ALA A 184 -2.83 -24.36 20.40
CA ALA A 184 -3.94 -23.49 20.01
C ALA A 184 -4.63 -22.88 21.24
N LEU A 185 -5.12 -21.65 21.10
CA LEU A 185 -5.94 -21.02 22.13
C LEU A 185 -7.43 -21.20 21.82
N TRP A 186 -8.25 -21.29 22.85
CA TRP A 186 -9.69 -21.33 22.72
C TRP A 186 -10.30 -20.02 23.23
N LEU A 187 -11.04 -19.35 22.36
CA LEU A 187 -11.68 -18.06 22.61
C LEU A 187 -13.18 -18.28 22.77
N GLY A 188 -13.74 -17.85 23.90
CA GLY A 188 -15.20 -17.82 24.11
C GLY A 188 -15.86 -16.59 23.48
N GLY A 189 -17.18 -16.48 23.67
CA GLY A 189 -18.00 -15.35 23.20
C GLY A 189 -17.84 -14.03 23.99
N GLY A 190 -16.98 -14.02 25.01
CA GLY A 190 -16.71 -12.84 25.86
C GLY A 190 -15.22 -12.52 25.90
N TRP A 191 -14.89 -11.31 26.34
CA TRP A 191 -13.49 -10.89 26.54
C TRP A 191 -12.80 -11.74 27.60
N GLN A 192 -11.66 -12.30 27.23
CA GLN A 192 -10.82 -13.16 28.06
C GLN A 192 -9.39 -12.64 28.02
N ARG A 193 -8.72 -12.60 29.18
CA ARG A 193 -7.29 -12.32 29.23
C ARG A 193 -6.50 -13.62 29.05
N LEU A 194 -5.55 -13.58 28.12
CA LEU A 194 -4.71 -14.71 27.75
C LEU A 194 -3.24 -14.34 27.93
N SER A 195 -2.42 -15.37 28.15
CA SER A 195 -0.96 -15.24 28.23
C SER A 195 -0.31 -16.33 27.40
N LEU A 196 0.70 -15.96 26.62
CA LEU A 196 1.53 -16.86 25.83
C LEU A 196 2.95 -16.83 26.36
N ASP A 197 3.51 -18.02 26.63
CA ASP A 197 4.94 -18.19 26.87
C ASP A 197 5.66 -18.23 25.52
N LEU A 198 6.59 -17.30 25.33
CA LEU A 198 7.38 -17.15 24.10
C LEU A 198 8.73 -17.88 24.23
N GLY A 199 9.07 -18.35 25.42
CA GLY A 199 10.29 -19.09 25.72
C GLY A 199 11.45 -18.22 26.20
N GLY A 200 12.65 -18.50 25.68
CA GLY A 200 13.89 -17.87 26.11
C GLY A 200 13.94 -16.36 25.85
N PRO A 201 14.91 -15.62 26.43
CA PRO A 201 15.06 -14.21 26.11
C PRO A 201 15.49 -14.02 24.65
N GLY A 202 14.76 -13.20 23.89
CA GLY A 202 15.11 -12.87 22.51
C GLY A 202 13.95 -12.27 21.73
N PRO A 203 14.17 -11.81 20.49
CA PRO A 203 13.10 -11.40 19.60
C PRO A 203 12.33 -12.61 19.06
N HIS A 204 11.03 -12.65 19.31
CA HIS A 204 10.09 -13.68 18.86
C HIS A 204 9.11 -13.10 17.83
N ARG A 205 8.79 -13.86 16.77
CA ARG A 205 7.68 -13.53 15.87
C ARG A 205 6.49 -14.37 16.26
N VAL A 206 5.41 -13.72 16.64
CA VAL A 206 4.17 -14.37 17.01
C VAL A 206 3.17 -14.16 15.89
N ALA A 207 2.56 -15.24 15.41
CA ALA A 207 1.40 -15.22 14.53
C ALA A 207 0.19 -15.81 15.28
N LEU A 208 -0.93 -15.10 15.27
CA LEU A 208 -2.23 -15.52 15.78
C LEU A 208 -3.22 -15.48 14.62
N GLU A 209 -3.90 -16.57 14.30
CA GLU A 209 -4.71 -16.71 13.09
C GLU A 209 -5.98 -17.53 13.33
N ALA A 210 -7.12 -17.09 12.79
CA ALA A 210 -8.35 -17.89 12.79
C ALA A 210 -9.06 -17.80 11.43
N ASP A 211 -8.50 -18.46 10.41
CA ASP A 211 -8.96 -18.34 9.01
C ASP A 211 -10.34 -18.96 8.73
N SER A 212 -10.79 -19.93 9.53
CA SER A 212 -12.08 -20.60 9.34
C SER A 212 -13.23 -19.92 10.10
N CYS A 213 -13.04 -18.68 10.56
CA CYS A 213 -14.05 -17.93 11.30
C CYS A 213 -15.06 -17.24 10.34
N ARG A 214 -16.30 -17.07 10.80
CA ARG A 214 -17.27 -16.17 10.15
C ARG A 214 -17.65 -15.04 11.09
N SER A 215 -17.61 -13.80 10.61
CA SER A 215 -18.02 -12.62 11.37
C SER A 215 -19.55 -12.53 11.50
N PRO A 216 -20.08 -11.76 12.46
CA PRO A 216 -21.49 -11.41 12.50
C PRO A 216 -22.00 -10.85 11.17
N HIS A 217 -21.22 -10.00 10.50
CA HIS A 217 -21.55 -9.47 9.16
C HIS A 217 -21.69 -10.56 8.11
N GLU A 218 -20.76 -11.51 8.02
CA GLU A 218 -20.85 -12.65 7.08
C GLU A 218 -22.04 -13.57 7.38
N LEU A 219 -22.55 -13.55 8.61
CA LEU A 219 -23.70 -14.34 9.05
C LEU A 219 -25.03 -13.58 8.97
N GLY A 220 -25.04 -12.29 8.62
CA GLY A 220 -26.22 -11.44 8.66
C GLY A 220 -26.75 -11.16 10.08
N LEU A 221 -25.88 -11.26 11.10
CA LEU A 221 -26.22 -11.08 12.52
C LEU A 221 -25.86 -9.68 13.06
N GLY A 222 -25.39 -8.78 12.20
CA GLY A 222 -25.03 -7.40 12.53
C GLY A 222 -23.91 -6.89 11.63
N ASP A 223 -23.59 -5.61 11.72
CA ASP A 223 -22.64 -4.96 10.79
C ASP A 223 -21.17 -5.09 11.20
N ASP A 224 -20.86 -5.79 12.31
CA ASP A 224 -19.47 -5.96 12.75
C ASP A 224 -18.74 -6.95 11.81
N PRO A 225 -17.73 -6.48 11.04
CA PRO A 225 -17.02 -7.32 10.09
C PRO A 225 -15.99 -8.24 10.75
N ARG A 226 -15.80 -8.15 12.08
CA ARG A 226 -14.75 -8.87 12.81
C ARG A 226 -15.27 -10.23 13.27
N CYS A 227 -14.48 -11.28 13.04
CA CYS A 227 -14.83 -12.62 13.49
C CYS A 227 -14.20 -12.98 14.85
N PHE A 228 -13.14 -12.28 15.24
CA PHE A 228 -12.59 -12.25 16.59
C PHE A 228 -11.88 -10.89 16.78
N SER A 229 -11.41 -10.59 17.99
CA SER A 229 -10.62 -9.37 18.24
C SER A 229 -9.55 -9.57 19.31
N PHE A 230 -8.44 -8.85 19.18
CA PHE A 230 -7.35 -8.78 20.17
C PHE A 230 -7.11 -7.35 20.67
N LYS A 231 -6.66 -7.23 21.91
CA LYS A 231 -6.14 -6.01 22.55
C LYS A 231 -4.81 -6.31 23.22
N ILE A 232 -3.72 -5.77 22.66
CA ILE A 232 -2.37 -5.96 23.20
C ILE A 232 -1.88 -4.64 23.81
N ALA A 233 -1.52 -4.68 25.09
CA ALA A 233 -0.95 -3.54 25.81
C ALA A 233 0.58 -3.60 25.81
N GLY A 234 1.23 -2.43 25.76
CA GLY A 234 2.69 -2.31 25.95
C GLY A 234 3.55 -2.82 24.78
N PHE A 235 2.95 -3.11 23.63
CA PHE A 235 3.65 -3.53 22.42
C PHE A 235 3.54 -2.45 21.33
N SER A 236 4.62 -2.20 20.57
CA SER A 236 4.57 -1.33 19.39
C SER A 236 4.07 -2.15 18.20
N PRO A 237 2.87 -1.91 17.67
CA PRO A 237 2.37 -2.62 16.50
C PRO A 237 3.07 -2.20 15.20
N GLU A 238 4.22 -1.51 15.30
CA GLU A 238 5.07 -1.19 14.17
C GLU A 238 5.56 -2.48 13.51
N ARG A 239 5.17 -2.68 12.26
CA ARG A 239 5.56 -3.85 11.47
C ARG A 239 6.46 -3.43 10.33
N TRP A 240 7.47 -4.25 10.10
CA TRP A 240 8.34 -4.18 8.94
C TRP A 240 8.22 -5.49 8.20
N GLU A 241 7.71 -5.42 6.98
CA GLU A 241 7.48 -6.57 6.11
C GLU A 241 8.29 -6.34 4.83
N LEU A 242 9.08 -7.33 4.43
CA LEU A 242 9.88 -7.26 3.20
C LEU A 242 9.45 -8.38 2.27
N PHE A 243 9.04 -8.02 1.06
CA PHE A 243 8.65 -8.97 0.03
C PHE A 243 9.61 -8.86 -1.15
N ASP A 244 9.88 -10.00 -1.79
CA ASP A 244 10.49 -10.06 -3.12
C ASP A 244 9.41 -10.43 -4.13
N LEU A 245 8.85 -9.41 -4.76
CA LEU A 245 7.69 -9.52 -5.64
C LEU A 245 8.03 -10.17 -6.99
N ALA A 246 9.32 -10.32 -7.31
CA ALA A 246 9.72 -11.09 -8.48
C ALA A 246 9.59 -12.60 -8.23
N ALA A 247 9.87 -13.05 -6.99
CA ALA A 247 9.75 -14.44 -6.58
C ALA A 247 8.36 -14.78 -6.01
N ASP A 248 7.70 -13.81 -5.37
CA ASP A 248 6.38 -13.93 -4.75
C ASP A 248 5.51 -12.71 -5.13
N PRO A 249 4.87 -12.73 -6.32
CA PRO A 249 4.10 -11.60 -6.84
C PRO A 249 2.93 -11.15 -5.95
N HIS A 250 2.48 -12.00 -5.05
CA HIS A 250 1.39 -11.73 -4.12
C HIS A 250 1.88 -11.34 -2.71
N GLY A 251 3.19 -11.19 -2.49
CA GLY A 251 3.75 -10.74 -1.21
C GLY A 251 3.31 -11.60 -0.02
N ARG A 252 3.19 -12.92 -0.16
CA ARG A 252 2.68 -13.81 0.91
C ARG A 252 3.76 -14.16 1.94
N HIS A 253 5.03 -14.12 1.55
CA HIS A 253 6.14 -14.55 2.39
C HIS A 253 6.99 -13.37 2.85
N ASP A 254 6.83 -12.96 4.11
CA ASP A 254 7.67 -11.92 4.70
C ASP A 254 9.12 -12.41 4.91
N LEU A 255 10.05 -11.77 4.20
CA LEU A 255 11.49 -12.01 4.21
C LEU A 255 12.25 -11.11 5.19
N SER A 256 11.58 -10.21 5.91
CA SER A 256 12.19 -9.16 6.74
C SER A 256 13.26 -9.68 7.72
N ARG A 257 13.05 -10.87 8.28
CA ARG A 257 14.01 -11.54 9.16
C ARG A 257 15.13 -12.24 8.38
N ARG A 258 14.79 -12.95 7.31
CA ARG A 258 15.74 -13.75 6.51
C ARG A 258 16.71 -12.88 5.71
N ARG A 259 16.25 -11.71 5.26
CA ARG A 259 17.04 -10.71 4.51
C ARG A 259 17.28 -9.44 5.35
N SER A 260 17.66 -9.61 6.61
CA SER A 260 17.80 -8.52 7.59
C SER A 260 18.74 -7.38 7.15
N THR A 261 19.77 -7.67 6.36
CA THR A 261 20.65 -6.65 5.76
C THR A 261 19.91 -5.76 4.77
N ASP A 262 19.12 -6.35 3.86
CA ASP A 262 18.29 -5.60 2.90
C ASP A 262 17.20 -4.81 3.62
N THR A 263 16.52 -5.44 4.57
CA THR A 263 15.50 -4.80 5.39
C THR A 263 16.05 -3.57 6.11
N ARG A 264 17.24 -3.69 6.72
CA ARG A 264 17.89 -2.56 7.39
C ARG A 264 18.30 -1.46 6.42
N ALA A 265 18.83 -1.81 5.25
CA ALA A 265 19.19 -0.83 4.22
C ALA A 265 17.96 -0.05 3.73
N LEU A 266 16.92 -0.75 3.30
CA LEU A 266 15.67 -0.15 2.82
C LEU A 266 14.96 0.65 3.92
N ARG A 267 15.02 0.20 5.19
CA ARG A 267 14.50 0.95 6.33
C ARG A 267 15.23 2.27 6.52
N ASN A 268 16.56 2.28 6.40
CA ASN A 268 17.33 3.52 6.50
C ASN A 268 16.99 4.48 5.35
N GLU A 269 16.83 3.96 4.13
CA GLU A 269 16.36 4.76 2.99
C GLU A 269 14.97 5.35 3.26
N LEU A 270 14.01 4.53 3.71
CA LEU A 270 12.64 4.98 4.00
C LEU A 270 12.59 6.04 5.10
N ARG A 271 13.44 5.91 6.13
CA ARG A 271 13.56 6.92 7.20
C ARG A 271 14.17 8.24 6.72
N ALA A 272 15.06 8.18 5.73
CA ALA A 272 15.67 9.37 5.14
C ALA A 272 14.70 10.15 4.24
N ILE A 273 13.59 9.54 3.83
CA ILE A 273 12.50 10.24 3.14
C ILE A 273 11.80 11.12 4.17
N VAL A 274 12.24 12.37 4.25
CA VAL A 274 11.58 13.44 5.00
C VAL A 274 10.52 14.04 4.07
N HIS A 275 9.26 13.75 4.34
CA HIS A 275 8.17 14.54 3.80
C HIS A 275 7.97 15.71 4.76
N THR A 276 8.39 16.90 4.38
CA THR A 276 7.78 18.11 4.94
C THR A 276 6.39 18.13 4.33
N PRO A 277 5.30 17.92 5.09
CA PRO A 277 3.98 18.18 4.56
C PRO A 277 4.07 19.60 4.00
N ARG A 278 3.86 19.78 2.70
CA ARG A 278 3.59 21.13 2.22
C ARG A 278 2.40 21.55 3.07
N ALA A 279 2.59 22.60 3.89
CA ALA A 279 1.45 23.28 4.49
C ALA A 279 0.43 23.40 3.37
N ALA A 280 -0.83 23.02 3.62
CA ALA A 280 -1.89 23.26 2.66
C ALA A 280 -1.64 24.67 2.16
N GLY A 281 -1.29 24.81 0.88
CA GLY A 281 -1.04 26.13 0.34
C GLY A 281 -2.28 26.92 0.73
N SER A 282 -2.11 28.07 1.40
CA SER A 282 -3.23 28.99 1.52
C SER A 282 -3.86 29.02 0.15
N PRO A 283 -5.16 28.72 -0.02
CA PRO A 283 -5.78 28.61 -1.33
C PRO A 283 -5.37 29.85 -2.09
N GLY A 284 -4.41 29.69 -3.00
CA GLY A 284 -3.92 30.80 -3.78
C GLY A 284 -5.09 31.14 -4.67
N GLU A 285 -5.50 32.40 -4.69
CA GLU A 285 -6.39 32.84 -5.76
C GLU A 285 -5.68 32.52 -7.07
N PHE A 286 -6.28 31.63 -7.85
CA PHE A 286 -5.84 31.41 -9.22
C PHE A 286 -5.91 32.77 -9.93
N PRO A 287 -4.88 33.18 -10.70
CA PRO A 287 -4.97 34.34 -11.56
C PRO A 287 -6.26 34.30 -12.39
N ASP A 288 -6.86 35.45 -12.67
CA ASP A 288 -8.13 35.53 -13.39
C ASP A 288 -8.12 34.73 -14.70
N GLU A 289 -6.99 34.72 -15.40
CA GLU A 289 -6.81 33.92 -16.62
C GLU A 289 -7.00 32.41 -16.38
N GLN A 290 -6.47 31.88 -15.27
CA GLN A 290 -6.65 30.48 -14.90
C GLN A 290 -8.07 30.18 -14.44
N ILE A 291 -8.72 31.11 -13.71
CA ILE A 291 -10.14 30.98 -13.34
C ILE A 291 -11.02 30.95 -14.59
N GLN A 292 -10.77 31.84 -15.55
CA GLN A 292 -11.50 31.87 -16.82
C GLN A 292 -11.27 30.60 -17.63
N ALA A 293 -10.05 30.09 -17.70
CA ALA A 293 -9.76 28.81 -18.34
C ALA A 293 -10.51 27.64 -17.67
N LEU A 294 -10.50 27.57 -16.34
CA LEU A 294 -11.21 26.54 -15.58
C LEU A 294 -12.74 26.63 -15.75
N ARG A 295 -13.30 27.85 -15.85
CA ARG A 295 -14.72 28.06 -16.18
C ARG A 295 -15.04 27.63 -17.61
N ALA A 296 -14.20 27.98 -18.58
CA ALA A 296 -14.38 27.58 -19.98
C ALA A 296 -14.35 26.05 -20.14
N LEU A 297 -13.56 25.36 -19.31
CA LEU A 297 -13.49 23.90 -19.23
C LEU A 297 -14.59 23.26 -18.37
N GLY A 298 -15.43 24.06 -17.69
CA GLY A 298 -16.55 23.59 -16.86
C GLY A 298 -16.17 23.07 -15.47
N TYR A 299 -14.91 23.25 -15.04
CA TYR A 299 -14.45 22.86 -13.69
C TYR A 299 -14.94 23.81 -12.60
N LEU A 300 -15.22 25.06 -12.95
CA LEU A 300 -15.79 26.07 -12.06
C LEU A 300 -17.13 26.53 -12.64
N ARG A 301 -18.15 26.64 -11.79
CA ARG A 301 -19.46 27.23 -12.13
C ARG A 301 -19.49 28.72 -11.85
#